data_AF-A0A1B6KBY4-F1
#
_entry.id   AF-A0A1B6KBY4-F1
#
_cell.length_a   1.000
_cell.length_b   1.000
_cell.length_c   1.000
_cell.angle_alpha   90.00
_cell.angle_beta   90.00
_cell.angle_gamma   90.00
#
_symmetry.space_group_name_H-M   'P 1'
#
loop_
_entity.id
_entity.type
_entity.pdbx_description
1 polymer ?
#
loop_
_entity_poly.entity_id
_entity_poly.type
_entity_poly.pdbx_seq_one_letter_code
_entity_poly.pdbx_strand_id
1 'polypeptide(L)'
;MWSHLFRHFSFVYLRLCIYSVFIPLFFLHNVLSADLVIRIPDNLSQDNSSYRLDYSPPHGVPPPNTTIPSRDIGDVIQFSNGLPGTRYEFWLYYSNSTLHDWLTWTASITTAPDPAANLSINVRGG
;
A
#
# COMPACT_ATOMS: atom_id res chain seq x y z
N MET A 1 12.65 -42.83 -36.47
CA MET A 1 11.95 -41.56 -36.71
C MET A 1 10.82 -41.34 -35.68
N TRP A 2 11.09 -41.53 -34.37
CA TRP A 2 10.05 -41.41 -33.31
C TRP A 2 10.58 -40.73 -32.02
N SER A 3 11.90 -40.62 -31.85
CA SER A 3 12.57 -40.04 -30.68
C SER A 3 12.52 -38.51 -30.60
N HIS A 4 12.42 -37.81 -31.74
CA HIS A 4 12.34 -36.34 -31.77
C HIS A 4 10.95 -35.80 -31.36
N LEU A 5 9.88 -36.56 -31.63
CA LEU A 5 8.51 -36.20 -31.25
C LEU A 5 8.28 -36.34 -29.74
N PHE A 6 8.83 -37.39 -29.12
CA PHE A 6 8.75 -37.60 -27.67
C PHE A 6 9.48 -36.52 -26.86
N ARG A 7 10.62 -36.04 -27.36
CA ARG A 7 11.40 -34.99 -26.69
C ARG A 7 10.70 -33.63 -26.75
N HIS A 8 10.03 -33.30 -27.85
CA HIS A 8 9.23 -32.08 -27.94
C HIS A 8 7.98 -32.12 -27.05
N PHE A 9 7.30 -33.27 -26.96
CA PHE A 9 6.15 -33.44 -26.07
C PHE A 9 6.50 -33.24 -24.59
N SER A 10 7.66 -33.74 -24.15
CA SER A 10 8.13 -33.61 -22.78
C SER A 10 8.48 -32.16 -22.39
N PHE A 11 9.11 -31.39 -23.29
CA PHE A 11 9.44 -29.97 -23.04
C PHE A 11 8.19 -29.06 -22.99
N VAL A 12 7.14 -29.39 -23.76
CA VAL A 12 5.88 -28.62 -23.76
C VAL A 12 5.11 -28.86 -22.45
N TYR A 13 5.05 -30.09 -21.97
CA TYR A 13 4.41 -30.43 -20.69
C TYR A 13 5.11 -29.77 -19.50
N LEU A 14 6.45 -29.73 -19.49
CA LEU A 14 7.22 -29.09 -18.43
C LEU A 14 6.97 -27.56 -18.37
N ARG A 15 6.90 -26.89 -19.54
CA ARG A 15 6.55 -25.46 -19.61
C ARG A 15 5.12 -25.20 -19.12
N LEU A 16 4.16 -26.05 -19.50
CA LEU A 16 2.76 -25.92 -19.06
C LEU A 16 2.60 -26.06 -17.54
N CYS A 17 3.34 -26.99 -16.90
CA CYS A 17 3.34 -27.12 -15.45
C CYS A 17 3.94 -25.90 -14.73
N ILE A 18 5.01 -25.32 -15.27
CA ILE A 18 5.62 -24.11 -14.70
C ILE A 18 4.62 -22.94 -14.76
N TYR A 19 3.95 -22.71 -15.90
CA TYR A 19 2.94 -21.66 -16.01
C TYR A 19 1.72 -21.93 -15.09
N SER A 20 1.27 -23.18 -14.98
CA SER A 20 0.15 -23.57 -14.11
C SER A 20 0.38 -23.25 -12.62
N VAL A 21 1.63 -23.25 -12.16
CA VAL A 21 1.97 -22.96 -10.75
C VAL A 21 2.35 -21.49 -10.56
N PHE A 22 3.06 -20.87 -11.51
CA PHE A 22 3.49 -19.47 -11.39
C PHE A 22 2.37 -18.46 -11.61
N ILE A 23 1.36 -18.77 -12.43
CA ILE A 23 0.22 -17.88 -12.68
C ILE A 23 -0.62 -17.63 -11.41
N PRO A 24 -1.09 -18.62 -10.64
CA PRO A 24 -1.86 -18.36 -9.42
C PRO A 24 -1.04 -17.66 -8.31
N LEU A 25 0.27 -17.92 -8.24
CA LEU A 25 1.20 -17.21 -7.34
C LEU A 25 1.35 -15.72 -7.68
N PHE A 26 1.21 -15.37 -8.96
CA PHE A 26 1.23 -13.97 -9.42
C PHE A 26 -0.12 -13.26 -9.13
N PHE A 27 -1.25 -13.98 -9.24
CA PHE A 27 -2.57 -13.43 -8.95
C PHE A 27 -2.84 -13.16 -7.46
N LEU A 28 -2.24 -13.94 -6.55
CA LEU A 28 -2.32 -13.72 -5.09
C LEU A 28 -1.65 -12.42 -4.61
N HIS A 29 -0.79 -11.80 -5.42
CA HIS A 29 -0.11 -10.54 -5.07
C HIS A 29 -0.94 -9.27 -5.35
N ASN A 30 -2.14 -9.39 -5.92
CA ASN A 30 -3.06 -8.25 -6.04
C ASN A 30 -3.73 -8.01 -4.69
N VAL A 31 -2.94 -7.62 -3.69
CA VAL A 31 -3.43 -7.21 -2.37
C VAL A 31 -4.17 -5.89 -2.57
N LEU A 32 -5.50 -5.95 -2.41
CA LEU A 32 -6.43 -4.84 -2.50
C LEU A 32 -6.07 -3.81 -1.43
N SER A 33 -5.43 -2.75 -1.88
CA SER A 33 -4.80 -1.73 -1.05
C SER A 33 -5.45 -0.39 -1.30
N ALA A 34 -5.61 0.40 -0.24
CA ALA A 34 -6.08 1.77 -0.34
C ALA A 34 -4.91 2.76 -0.21
N ASP A 35 -4.86 3.71 -1.14
CA ASP A 35 -3.89 4.79 -1.16
C ASP A 35 -4.55 6.10 -0.70
N LEU A 36 -3.80 6.90 0.06
CA LEU A 36 -4.25 8.17 0.61
C LEU A 36 -3.13 9.22 0.61
N VAL A 37 -3.51 10.46 0.35
CA VAL A 37 -2.65 11.65 0.41
C VAL A 37 -2.90 12.36 1.74
N ILE A 38 -1.92 12.33 2.65
CA ILE A 38 -1.99 13.03 3.93
C ILE A 38 -1.42 14.44 3.74
N ARG A 39 -2.27 15.47 3.84
CA ARG A 39 -1.81 16.87 3.80
C ARG A 39 -1.39 17.34 5.18
N ILE A 40 -0.18 17.88 5.28
CA ILE A 40 0.40 18.44 6.49
C ILE A 40 0.20 19.97 6.46
N PRO A 41 -0.09 20.62 7.60
CA PRO A 41 -0.13 22.09 7.66
C PRO A 41 1.21 22.73 7.28
N ASP A 42 1.16 23.79 6.46
CA ASP A 42 2.33 24.59 6.08
C ASP A 42 3.09 25.11 7.32
N ASN A 43 4.43 25.22 7.20
CA ASN A 43 5.39 25.73 8.19
C ASN A 43 6.14 24.70 9.06
N LEU A 44 6.30 23.46 8.57
CA LEU A 44 7.01 22.38 9.26
C LEU A 44 8.46 22.16 8.78
N SER A 45 8.89 22.84 7.72
CA SER A 45 10.25 22.72 7.19
C SER A 45 11.25 23.57 7.99
N GLN A 46 11.54 23.18 9.23
CA GLN A 46 12.65 23.75 9.99
C GLN A 46 13.94 22.96 9.76
N ASP A 47 15.05 23.68 9.60
CA ASP A 47 16.37 23.06 9.46
C ASP A 47 16.70 22.28 10.74
N ASN A 48 17.14 21.03 10.56
CA ASN A 48 17.56 20.09 11.62
C ASN A 48 16.45 19.48 12.51
N SER A 49 15.19 19.48 12.07
CA SER A 49 14.12 18.68 12.70
C SER A 49 13.77 17.41 11.94
N SER A 50 13.11 16.48 12.62
CA SER A 50 12.55 15.24 12.05
C SER A 50 11.12 15.05 12.51
N TYR A 51 10.29 14.47 11.65
CA TYR A 51 8.94 14.06 11.97
C TYR A 51 8.85 12.55 12.09
N ARG A 52 8.16 12.06 13.11
CA ARG A 52 7.82 10.63 13.24
C ARG A 52 6.33 10.44 12.99
N LEU A 53 6.00 9.68 11.96
CA LEU A 53 4.64 9.27 11.66
C LEU A 53 4.34 7.96 12.40
N ASP A 54 3.27 7.94 13.19
CA ASP A 54 2.71 6.75 13.80
C ASP A 54 1.23 6.62 13.47
N TYR A 55 0.70 5.40 13.44
CA TYR A 55 -0.70 5.17 13.10
C TYR A 55 -1.22 3.80 13.54
N SER A 56 -2.53 3.69 13.70
CA SER A 56 -3.24 2.45 14.05
C SER A 56 -4.49 2.28 13.19
N PRO A 57 -4.76 1.08 12.62
CA PRO A 57 -3.98 -0.17 12.76
C PRO A 57 -2.62 -0.14 12.01
N PRO A 58 -1.62 -0.94 12.43
CA PRO A 58 -0.24 -0.87 11.91
C PRO A 58 -0.08 -1.57 10.54
N HIS A 59 -0.89 -1.20 9.56
CA HIS A 59 -0.90 -1.78 8.22
C HIS A 59 -0.84 -0.69 7.16
N GLY A 60 0.21 -0.68 6.34
CA GLY A 60 0.42 0.32 5.30
C GLY A 60 1.90 0.63 5.12
N VAL A 61 2.18 1.54 4.19
CA VAL A 61 3.52 2.03 3.86
C VAL A 61 3.48 3.57 3.83
N PRO A 62 4.43 4.26 4.45
CA PRO A 62 5.54 3.72 5.25
C PRO A 62 5.04 3.10 6.58
N PRO A 63 5.80 2.16 7.19
CA PRO A 63 5.39 1.50 8.43
C PRO A 63 5.17 2.49 9.58
N PRO A 64 4.42 2.12 10.64
CA PRO A 64 4.27 2.96 11.82
C PRO A 64 5.64 3.25 12.47
N ASN A 65 5.74 4.39 13.13
CA ASN A 65 6.99 4.94 13.68
C ASN A 65 8.08 5.25 12.65
N THR A 66 7.70 5.50 11.39
CA THR A 66 8.64 5.96 10.37
C THR A 66 9.08 7.40 10.67
N THR A 67 10.39 7.61 10.68
CA THR A 67 11.00 8.93 10.87
C THR A 67 11.39 9.52 9.52
N ILE A 68 10.93 10.73 9.26
CA ILE A 68 11.11 11.47 8.01
C ILE A 68 11.84 12.79 8.35
N PRO A 69 12.99 13.08 7.73
CA PRO A 69 13.65 14.37 7.90
C PRO A 69 12.74 15.51 7.43
N SER A 70 12.75 16.66 8.12
CA SER A 70 11.86 17.80 7.76
C SER A 70 12.13 18.37 6.36
N ARG A 71 13.32 18.14 5.81
CA ARG A 71 13.66 18.48 4.42
C ARG A 71 12.96 17.60 3.37
N ASP A 72 12.56 16.39 3.76
CA ASP A 72 12.04 15.36 2.85
C ASP A 72 10.53 15.14 3.01
N ILE A 73 9.92 15.66 4.09
CA ILE A 73 8.50 15.42 4.39
C ILE A 73 7.54 16.13 3.44
N GLY A 74 7.94 17.28 2.89
CA GLY A 74 7.08 18.11 2.03
C GLY A 74 5.71 18.42 2.66
N ASP A 75 4.74 18.79 1.82
CA ASP A 75 3.37 19.09 2.26
C ASP A 75 2.49 17.83 2.34
N VAL A 76 2.99 16.71 1.79
CA VAL A 76 2.23 15.49 1.56
C VAL A 76 3.04 14.27 1.97
N ILE A 77 2.49 13.48 2.89
CA ILE A 77 2.95 12.10 3.10
C ILE A 77 2.09 11.17 2.23
N GLN A 78 2.75 10.37 1.41
CA GLN A 78 2.10 9.30 0.66
C GLN A 78 1.93 8.09 1.57
N PHE A 79 0.68 7.72 1.83
CA PHE A 79 0.32 6.49 2.53
C PHE A 79 -0.29 5.51 1.54
N SER A 80 0.25 4.30 1.45
CA SER A 80 -0.21 3.25 0.55
C SER A 80 -0.34 1.91 1.27
N ASN A 81 -0.94 0.92 0.60
CA ASN A 81 -1.14 -0.42 1.17
C ASN A 81 -1.95 -0.44 2.49
N GLY A 82 -2.81 0.56 2.68
CA GLY A 82 -3.78 0.56 3.77
C GLY A 82 -4.87 -0.49 3.54
N LEU A 83 -5.39 -1.07 4.62
CA LEU A 83 -6.56 -1.95 4.57
C LEU A 83 -7.76 -1.14 4.03
N PRO A 84 -8.51 -1.66 3.04
CA PRO A 84 -9.67 -0.96 2.49
C PRO A 84 -10.81 -0.86 3.51
N GLY A 85 -11.60 0.22 3.45
CA GLY A 85 -12.74 0.47 4.35
C GLY A 85 -12.40 0.56 5.84
N THR A 86 -11.13 0.77 6.17
CA THR A 86 -10.61 0.74 7.54
C THR A 86 -10.35 2.16 8.03
N ARG A 87 -10.75 2.43 9.28
CA ARG A 87 -10.45 3.70 9.95
C ARG A 87 -9.03 3.66 10.51
N TYR A 88 -8.22 4.61 10.08
CA TYR A 88 -6.87 4.84 10.58
C TYR A 88 -6.83 6.08 11.45
N GLU A 89 -6.20 5.97 12.61
CA GLU A 89 -5.82 7.10 13.45
C GLU A 89 -4.34 7.36 13.22
N PHE A 90 -3.99 8.57 12.78
CA PHE A 90 -2.62 9.00 12.51
C PHE A 90 -2.16 10.02 13.54
N TRP A 91 -0.90 9.90 13.96
CA TRP A 91 -0.20 10.84 14.83
C TRP A 91 1.12 11.24 14.18
N LEU A 92 1.39 12.54 14.12
CA LEU A 92 2.67 13.07 13.67
C LEU A 92 3.36 13.72 14.85
N TYR A 93 4.57 13.27 15.14
CA TYR A 93 5.41 13.80 16.21
C TYR A 93 6.56 14.60 15.61
N TYR A 94 6.87 15.74 16.21
CA TYR A 94 7.99 16.59 15.86
C TYR A 94 9.15 16.40 16.85
N SER A 95 10.36 16.26 16.32
CA SER A 95 11.59 16.17 17.10
C SER A 95 12.67 17.08 16.52
N ASN A 96 13.40 17.78 17.37
CA ASN A 96 14.59 18.60 17.09
C ASN A 96 15.59 18.43 18.26
N SER A 97 16.67 19.21 18.32
CA SER A 97 17.71 19.12 19.34
C SER A 97 17.24 19.44 20.76
N THR A 98 16.14 20.18 20.91
CA THR A 98 15.61 20.63 22.22
C THR A 98 14.24 20.05 22.56
N LEU A 99 13.47 19.62 21.56
CA LEU A 99 12.14 19.06 21.70
C LEU A 99 12.13 17.66 21.10
N HIS A 100 11.66 16.68 21.85
CA HIS A 100 11.59 15.30 21.36
C HIS A 100 10.15 14.82 21.47
N ASP A 101 9.66 14.21 20.39
CA ASP A 101 8.37 13.53 20.29
C ASP A 101 7.17 14.43 20.64
N TRP A 102 7.21 15.70 20.22
CA TRP A 102 6.09 16.63 20.39
C TRP A 102 4.95 16.30 19.43
N LEU A 103 3.77 15.94 19.94
CA LEU A 103 2.61 15.67 19.09
C LEU A 103 2.15 16.94 18.38
N THR A 104 2.33 17.00 17.05
CA THR A 104 2.03 18.20 16.25
C THR A 104 0.76 18.08 15.43
N TRP A 105 0.30 16.87 15.13
CA TRP A 105 -0.87 16.66 14.28
C TRP A 105 -1.49 15.29 14.53
N THR A 106 -2.82 15.25 14.44
CA THR A 106 -3.62 14.02 14.50
C THR A 106 -4.70 14.07 13.46
N ALA A 107 -4.96 12.94 12.79
CA ALA A 107 -6.13 12.80 11.95
C ALA A 107 -6.71 11.41 12.01
N SER A 108 -8.01 11.35 11.76
CA SER A 108 -8.74 10.10 11.62
C SER A 108 -9.28 10.01 10.20
N ILE A 109 -8.78 9.04 9.43
CA ILE A 109 -9.10 8.90 8.02
C ILE A 109 -9.54 7.48 7.74
N THR A 110 -10.70 7.34 7.09
CA THR A 110 -11.20 6.05 6.63
C THR A 110 -10.80 5.84 5.18
N THR A 111 -10.10 4.74 4.91
CA THR A 111 -9.74 4.36 3.55
C THR A 111 -10.97 4.00 2.71
N ALA A 112 -10.89 4.18 1.39
CA ALA A 112 -11.97 3.79 0.51
C ALA A 112 -12.24 2.28 0.62
N PRO A 113 -13.51 1.84 0.65
CA PRO A 113 -13.86 0.43 0.54
C PRO A 113 -13.49 -0.11 -0.85
N ASP A 114 -13.22 -1.41 -0.94
CA ASP A 114 -12.89 -2.10 -2.19
C ASP A 114 -14.02 -1.91 -3.23
N PRO A 115 -13.74 -1.48 -4.47
CA PRO A 115 -14.75 -1.42 -5.52
C PRO A 115 -15.45 -2.77 -5.70
N ALA A 116 -16.79 -2.75 -5.69
CA ALA A 116 -17.59 -3.96 -5.81
C ALA A 116 -17.25 -4.72 -7.11
N ALA A 117 -16.71 -5.94 -6.98
CA ALA A 117 -16.52 -6.84 -8.10
C ALA A 117 -17.88 -7.44 -8.53
N ASN A 118 -18.25 -7.25 -9.80
CA ASN A 118 -19.36 -7.91 -10.51
C ASN A 118 -20.79 -7.40 -10.27
N LEU A 119 -21.10 -6.18 -10.73
CA LEU A 119 -22.47 -5.78 -11.05
C LEU A 119 -22.78 -6.08 -12.52
N SER A 120 -23.23 -7.31 -12.83
CA SER A 120 -23.90 -7.59 -14.12
C SER A 120 -25.37 -7.17 -13.99
N ILE A 121 -25.69 -5.98 -14.47
CA ILE A 121 -27.07 -5.47 -14.47
C ILE A 121 -27.85 -6.22 -15.57
N ASN A 122 -28.70 -7.16 -15.19
CA ASN A 122 -29.65 -7.77 -16.13
C ASN A 122 -30.95 -6.95 -16.12
N VAL A 123 -31.09 -6.02 -17.06
CA VAL A 123 -32.32 -5.25 -17.25
C VAL A 123 -33.39 -6.17 -17.83
N ARG A 124 -34.40 -6.55 -17.03
CA ARG A 124 -35.66 -7.08 -17.57
C ARG A 124 -36.53 -5.88 -17.97
N GLY A 125 -36.53 -5.56 -19.26
CA GLY A 125 -37.47 -4.60 -19.84
C GLY A 125 -38.90 -5.14 -19.76
N GLY A 126 -39.81 -4.30 -19.29
CA GLY A 126 -41.26 -4.53 -19.26
C GLY A 126 -41.99 -3.46 -20.05
#